data_AF-A0A260ZAQ2-F1
#
_entry.id   AF-A0A260ZAQ2-F1
#
_cell.length_a   1.000
_cell.length_b   1.000
_cell.length_c   1.000
_cell.angle_alpha   90.00
_cell.angle_beta   90.00
_cell.angle_gamma   90.00
#
_symmetry.space_group_name_H-M   'P 1'
#
loop_
_entity.id
_entity.type
_entity.pdbx_description
1 polymer ?
#
loop_
_entity_poly.entity_id
_entity_poly.type
_entity_poly.pdbx_seq_one_letter_code
_entity_poly.pdbx_strand_id
1 'polypeptide(L)'
;MAESGEKDAEATTNAADGYSKEAVTIIGLLGECGINEFDPRVVSMLMDVQYAVTSKVLQVASGLSRHAEKQRIETDDVQTAADILGVLSSNTPDREKILQMANDKNQQSLPQIRHNYGLKLPNDRFCQLQQNFH
;
A
#
# COMPACT_ATOMS: atom_id res chain seq x y z
N MET A 1 47.91 0.44 -26.16
CA MET A 1 48.19 1.37 -25.04
C MET A 1 47.19 2.51 -25.16
N ALA A 2 46.04 2.35 -24.49
CA ALA A 2 45.02 3.37 -24.23
C ALA A 2 43.93 2.68 -23.38
N GLU A 3 44.19 2.54 -22.09
CA GLU A 3 43.19 2.26 -21.07
C GLU A 3 42.43 3.56 -20.78
N SER A 4 41.12 3.56 -20.99
CA SER A 4 40.22 4.62 -20.54
C SER A 4 38.85 3.99 -20.30
N GLY A 5 38.49 3.73 -19.05
CA GLY A 5 37.15 3.22 -18.75
C GLY A 5 36.90 2.76 -17.33
N GLU A 6 37.44 3.44 -16.33
CA GLU A 6 37.09 3.16 -14.92
C GLU A 6 36.94 4.50 -14.18
N LYS A 7 35.79 5.16 -14.37
CA LYS A 7 35.47 6.40 -13.66
C LYS A 7 33.96 6.68 -13.58
N ASP A 8 33.16 5.65 -13.29
CA ASP A 8 31.71 5.82 -13.06
C ASP A 8 31.21 5.11 -11.79
N ALA A 9 32.10 4.77 -10.85
CA ALA A 9 31.72 4.08 -9.60
C ALA A 9 31.72 4.98 -8.35
N GLU A 10 32.11 6.25 -8.45
CA GLU A 10 32.47 7.07 -7.27
C GLU A 10 31.52 8.25 -6.98
N ALA A 11 30.33 8.28 -7.61
CA ALA A 11 29.38 9.39 -7.44
C ALA A 11 28.19 9.10 -6.49
N THR A 12 27.95 7.84 -6.08
CA THR A 12 26.71 7.49 -5.34
C THR A 12 26.87 7.49 -3.81
N THR A 13 28.07 7.71 -3.27
CA THR A 13 28.32 7.58 -1.82
C THR A 13 28.34 8.89 -1.02
N ASN A 14 28.19 10.06 -1.65
CA ASN A 14 28.32 11.36 -0.96
C ASN A 14 27.02 11.95 -0.38
N ALA A 15 25.97 11.15 -0.15
CA ALA A 15 24.76 11.61 0.53
C ALA A 15 24.65 11.14 1.99
N ALA A 16 25.51 10.24 2.47
CA ALA A 16 25.30 9.54 3.74
C ALA A 16 25.57 10.39 5.01
N ASP A 17 26.27 11.51 4.93
CA ASP A 17 26.76 12.25 6.11
C ASP A 17 25.75 13.24 6.73
N GLY A 18 24.51 13.31 6.22
CA GLY A 18 23.47 14.23 6.70
C GLY A 18 22.21 13.58 7.30
N TYR A 19 22.10 12.26 7.28
CA TYR A 19 20.85 11.57 7.65
C TYR A 19 20.81 11.16 9.13
N SER A 20 19.64 11.34 9.75
CA SER A 20 19.35 10.80 11.09
C SER A 20 19.44 9.27 11.08
N LYS A 21 19.72 8.66 12.24
CA LYS A 21 19.77 7.19 12.40
C LYS A 21 18.51 6.50 11.86
N GLU A 22 17.34 7.07 12.11
CA GLU A 22 16.06 6.52 11.63
C GLU A 22 15.92 6.60 10.11
N ALA A 23 16.42 7.67 9.51
CA ALA A 23 16.46 7.82 8.05
C ALA A 23 17.38 6.78 7.41
N VAL A 24 18.54 6.48 8.03
CA VAL A 24 19.43 5.41 7.57
C VAL A 24 18.73 4.03 7.64
N THR A 25 17.96 3.76 8.69
CA THR A 25 17.18 2.51 8.79
C THR A 25 16.12 2.40 7.69
N ILE A 26 15.40 3.49 7.38
CA ILE A 26 14.41 3.52 6.30
C ILE A 26 15.09 3.30 4.93
N ILE A 27 16.25 3.92 4.70
CA ILE A 27 17.02 3.71 3.47
C ILE A 27 17.49 2.26 3.35
N GLY A 28 17.95 1.66 4.46
CA GLY A 28 18.29 0.24 4.51
C GLY A 28 17.11 -0.66 4.15
N LEU A 29 15.93 -0.39 4.70
CA LEU A 29 14.69 -1.10 4.38
C LEU A 29 14.32 -0.99 2.89
N LEU A 30 14.45 0.21 2.29
CA LEU A 30 14.20 0.41 0.86
C LEU A 30 15.17 -0.42 0.01
N GLY A 31 16.44 -0.51 0.43
CA GLY A 31 17.44 -1.37 -0.19
C GLY A 31 17.10 -2.86 -0.10
N GLU A 32 16.64 -3.34 1.06
CA GLU A 32 16.19 -4.73 1.24
C GLU A 32 14.97 -5.07 0.37
N CYS A 33 14.09 -4.09 0.12
CA CYS A 33 12.97 -4.19 -0.81
C CYS A 33 13.39 -4.13 -2.30
N GLY A 34 14.67 -3.92 -2.59
CA GLY A 34 15.20 -3.81 -3.96
C GLY A 34 14.96 -2.45 -4.62
N ILE A 35 14.60 -1.41 -3.86
CA ILE A 35 14.35 -0.06 -4.36
C ILE A 35 15.65 0.75 -4.26
N ASN A 36 16.36 0.87 -5.38
CA ASN A 36 17.67 1.53 -5.43
C ASN A 36 17.62 3.02 -5.84
N GLU A 37 16.49 3.47 -6.40
CA GLU A 37 16.31 4.85 -6.84
C GLU A 37 14.99 5.39 -6.28
N PHE A 38 15.07 6.44 -5.47
CA PHE A 38 13.92 7.10 -4.86
C PHE A 38 14.22 8.58 -4.62
N ASP A 39 13.17 9.40 -4.57
CA ASP A 39 13.28 10.80 -4.18
C ASP A 39 13.59 10.90 -2.68
N PRO A 40 14.58 11.71 -2.24
CA PRO A 40 14.92 11.86 -0.83
C PRO A 40 13.74 12.23 0.09
N ARG A 41 12.70 12.90 -0.44
CA ARG A 41 11.48 13.26 0.31
C ARG A 41 10.69 12.03 0.75
N VAL A 42 10.81 10.91 0.05
CA VAL A 42 10.14 9.65 0.40
C VAL A 42 10.59 9.16 1.77
N VAL A 43 11.87 9.34 2.12
CA VAL A 43 12.41 8.95 3.43
C VAL A 43 11.75 9.75 4.56
N SER A 44 11.60 11.06 4.38
CA SER A 44 10.88 11.92 5.34
C SER A 44 9.41 11.51 5.48
N MET A 45 8.75 11.24 4.35
CA MET A 45 7.34 10.83 4.34
C MET A 45 7.14 9.48 5.04
N LEU A 46 8.03 8.50 4.81
CA LEU A 46 8.00 7.21 5.50
C LEU A 46 8.21 7.36 7.01
N MET A 47 9.10 8.26 7.42
CA MET A 47 9.34 8.57 8.83
C MET A 47 8.09 9.18 9.49
N ASP A 48 7.42 10.11 8.81
CA ASP A 48 6.15 10.70 9.28
C ASP A 48 5.05 9.63 9.41
N VAL A 49 4.95 8.73 8.43
CA VAL A 49 4.01 7.60 8.46
C VAL A 49 4.32 6.66 9.63
N GLN A 50 5.58 6.30 9.84
CA GLN A 50 6.01 5.45 10.94
C GLN A 50 5.62 6.07 12.30
N TYR A 51 5.87 7.36 12.48
CA TYR A 51 5.51 8.09 13.69
C TYR A 51 3.98 8.14 13.89
N ALA A 52 3.24 8.47 12.84
CA ALA A 52 1.78 8.58 12.89
C ALA A 52 1.11 7.24 13.20
N VAL A 53 1.56 6.15 12.56
CA VAL A 53 1.04 4.79 12.79
C VAL A 53 1.36 4.33 14.21
N THR A 54 2.62 4.45 14.64
CA THR A 54 3.06 4.03 15.98
C THR A 54 2.29 4.80 17.06
N SER A 55 2.18 6.12 16.90
CA SER A 55 1.42 6.97 17.83
C SER A 55 -0.05 6.57 17.93
N LYS A 56 -0.67 6.24 16.78
CA LYS A 56 -2.06 5.78 16.73
C LYS A 56 -2.25 4.42 17.40
N VAL A 57 -1.35 3.47 17.18
CA VAL A 57 -1.37 2.16 17.84
C VAL A 57 -1.25 2.33 19.36
N LEU A 58 -0.31 3.16 19.83
CA LEU A 58 -0.12 3.40 21.26
C LEU A 58 -1.31 4.13 21.91
N GLN A 59 -1.97 5.04 21.20
CA GLN A 59 -3.20 5.67 21.69
C GLN A 59 -4.34 4.65 21.90
N VAL A 60 -4.54 3.76 20.94
CA VAL A 60 -5.56 2.71 21.04
C VAL A 60 -5.19 1.71 22.14
N ALA A 61 -3.93 1.27 22.21
CA ALA A 61 -3.43 0.37 23.26
C ALA A 61 -3.61 0.99 24.65
N SER A 62 -3.28 2.27 24.83
CA SER A 62 -3.51 2.98 26.10
C SER A 62 -5.00 3.04 26.47
N GLY A 63 -5.90 3.17 25.49
CA GLY A 63 -7.34 3.09 25.70
C GLY A 63 -7.79 1.70 26.18
N LEU A 64 -7.22 0.64 25.58
CA LEU A 64 -7.48 -0.74 25.96
C LEU A 64 -6.98 -1.06 27.38
N SER A 65 -5.74 -0.67 27.72
CA SER A 65 -5.20 -0.87 29.07
C SER A 65 -6.03 -0.15 30.13
N ARG A 66 -6.50 1.07 29.83
CA ARG A 66 -7.39 1.83 30.74
C ARG A 66 -8.75 1.16 30.90
N HIS A 67 -9.29 0.58 29.84
CA HIS A 67 -10.54 -0.17 29.90
C HIS A 67 -10.41 -1.45 30.74
N ALA A 68 -9.25 -2.09 30.70
CA ALA A 68 -8.91 -3.27 31.49
C ALA A 68 -8.41 -2.95 32.91
N GLU A 69 -8.50 -1.70 33.36
CA GLU A 69 -7.99 -1.21 34.66
C GLU A 69 -6.50 -1.49 34.93
N LYS A 70 -5.71 -1.70 33.87
CA LYS A 70 -4.26 -1.94 33.94
C LYS A 70 -3.52 -0.60 34.06
N GLN A 71 -2.48 -0.54 34.91
CA GLN A 71 -1.63 0.65 35.06
C GLN A 71 -0.49 0.73 34.04
N ARG A 72 -0.23 -0.35 33.31
CA ARG A 72 0.83 -0.44 32.30
C ARG A 72 0.25 -1.00 31.02
N ILE A 73 0.77 -0.50 29.90
CA ILE A 73 0.47 -1.05 28.57
C ILE A 73 1.23 -2.38 28.45
N GLU A 74 0.51 -3.45 28.18
CA GLU A 74 1.07 -4.78 27.95
C GLU A 74 1.18 -5.08 26.45
N THR A 75 1.96 -6.11 26.12
CA THR A 75 2.13 -6.56 24.72
C THR A 75 0.82 -7.00 24.08
N ASP A 76 -0.10 -7.57 24.88
CA ASP A 76 -1.44 -7.98 24.45
C ASP A 76 -2.29 -6.78 24.01
N ASP A 77 -2.19 -5.66 24.73
CA ASP A 77 -2.91 -4.43 24.41
C ASP A 77 -2.40 -3.83 23.08
N VAL A 78 -1.08 -3.91 22.83
CA VAL A 78 -0.45 -3.46 21.57
C VAL A 78 -0.85 -4.37 20.40
N GLN A 79 -0.83 -5.69 20.60
CA GLN A 79 -1.24 -6.65 19.57
C GLN A 79 -2.70 -6.44 19.18
N THR A 80 -3.59 -6.34 20.17
CA THR A 80 -5.01 -6.08 19.96
C THR A 80 -5.24 -4.74 19.26
N ALA A 81 -4.52 -3.68 19.66
CA ALA A 81 -4.59 -2.38 19.01
C ALA A 81 -4.12 -2.43 17.54
N ALA A 82 -3.06 -3.18 17.24
CA ALA A 82 -2.55 -3.35 15.88
C ALA A 82 -3.55 -4.11 15.00
N ASP A 83 -4.22 -5.12 15.54
CA ASP A 83 -5.24 -5.90 14.84
C ASP A 83 -6.50 -5.06 14.56
N ILE A 84 -6.97 -4.28 15.54
CA ILE A 84 -8.11 -3.36 15.39
C ILE A 84 -7.84 -2.32 14.29
N LEU A 85 -6.62 -1.77 14.28
CA LEU A 85 -6.21 -0.76 13.30
C LEU A 85 -5.85 -1.38 11.93
N GLY A 86 -5.72 -2.70 11.87
CA GLY A 86 -5.35 -3.44 10.67
C GLY A 86 -3.96 -3.09 10.13
N VAL A 87 -3.03 -2.69 11.00
CA VAL A 87 -1.66 -2.29 10.59
C VAL A 87 -0.90 -3.46 9.95
N LEU A 88 -1.15 -4.66 10.45
CA LEU A 88 -0.54 -5.91 9.96
C LEU A 88 -1.47 -6.71 9.06
N SER A 89 -2.67 -6.20 8.80
CA SER A 89 -3.67 -6.89 7.99
C SER A 89 -3.26 -6.83 6.53
N SER A 90 -2.88 -7.98 5.98
CA SER A 90 -2.75 -8.11 4.53
C SER A 90 -4.14 -8.01 3.90
N ASN A 91 -4.31 -7.09 2.95
CA ASN A 91 -5.50 -7.02 2.10
C ASN A 91 -5.52 -8.12 1.03
N THR A 92 -4.81 -9.25 1.25
CA THR A 92 -4.87 -10.38 0.32
C THR A 92 -6.33 -10.80 0.18
N PRO A 93 -6.91 -10.70 -1.02
CA PRO A 93 -8.32 -10.99 -1.18
C PRO A 93 -8.54 -12.48 -0.93
N ASP A 94 -9.50 -12.77 -0.07
CA ASP A 94 -9.87 -14.13 0.28
C ASP A 94 -10.31 -14.89 -0.98
N ARG A 95 -9.53 -15.91 -1.34
CA ARG A 95 -9.76 -16.71 -2.55
C ARG A 95 -11.12 -17.38 -2.52
N GLU A 96 -11.59 -17.80 -1.36
CA GLU A 96 -12.90 -18.44 -1.22
C GLU A 96 -14.02 -17.45 -1.58
N LYS A 97 -13.93 -16.21 -1.07
CA LYS A 97 -14.88 -15.14 -1.42
C LYS A 97 -14.86 -14.82 -2.91
N ILE A 98 -13.69 -14.77 -3.54
CA ILE A 98 -13.58 -14.55 -4.99
C ILE A 98 -14.26 -15.69 -5.76
N LEU A 99 -14.01 -16.94 -5.36
CA LEU A 99 -14.62 -18.10 -6.03
C LEU A 99 -16.12 -18.14 -5.86
N GLN A 100 -16.64 -17.79 -4.67
CA GLN A 100 -18.07 -17.69 -4.44
C GLN A 100 -18.70 -16.62 -5.35
N MET A 101 -18.14 -15.41 -5.37
CA MET A 101 -18.61 -14.33 -6.26
C MET A 101 -18.53 -14.72 -7.74
N ALA A 102 -17.48 -15.43 -8.14
CA ALA A 102 -17.33 -15.91 -9.51
C ALA A 102 -18.40 -16.96 -9.84
N ASN A 103 -18.69 -17.90 -8.93
CA ASN A 103 -19.74 -18.90 -9.13
C ASN A 103 -21.11 -18.24 -9.31
N ASP A 104 -21.47 -17.29 -8.43
CA ASP A 104 -22.74 -16.57 -8.51
C ASP A 104 -22.90 -15.79 -9.82
N LYS A 105 -21.82 -15.15 -10.30
CA LYS A 105 -21.83 -14.44 -11.59
C LYS A 105 -21.86 -15.39 -12.79
N ASN A 106 -21.15 -16.51 -12.73
CA ASN A 106 -21.04 -17.47 -13.82
C ASN A 106 -22.29 -18.35 -13.97
N GLN A 107 -23.18 -18.41 -12.97
CA GLN A 107 -24.48 -19.07 -13.09
C GLN A 107 -25.40 -18.39 -14.11
N GLN A 108 -25.22 -17.08 -14.35
CA GLN A 108 -25.98 -16.39 -15.37
C GLN A 108 -25.45 -16.78 -16.76
N SER A 109 -26.28 -17.50 -17.51
CA SER A 109 -25.97 -17.86 -18.90
C SER A 109 -25.71 -16.62 -19.74
N LEU A 110 -24.77 -16.74 -20.68
CA LEU A 110 -24.42 -15.65 -21.58
C LEU A 110 -25.64 -15.17 -22.39
N PRO A 111 -25.84 -13.86 -22.55
CA PRO A 111 -26.91 -13.33 -23.41
C PRO A 111 -26.75 -13.82 -24.84
N GLN A 112 -27.87 -14.09 -25.52
CA GLN A 112 -27.86 -14.52 -26.92
C GLN A 112 -27.17 -13.49 -27.82
N ILE A 113 -26.15 -13.95 -28.57
CA ILE A 113 -25.45 -13.15 -29.57
C ILE A 113 -26.34 -13.04 -30.81
N ARG A 114 -26.60 -11.81 -31.31
CA ARG A 114 -27.34 -11.59 -32.57
C ARG A 114 -26.38 -11.64 -33.76
N HIS A 115 -26.81 -12.23 -34.88
CA HIS A 115 -26.03 -12.40 -36.11
C HIS A 115 -25.79 -11.10 -36.93
N ASN A 116 -26.10 -9.94 -36.37
CA ASN A 116 -25.82 -8.67 -37.03
C ASN A 116 -24.35 -8.31 -36.78
N TYR A 117 -23.59 -8.13 -37.85
CA TYR A 117 -22.19 -7.69 -37.76
C TYR A 117 -22.13 -6.28 -37.16
N GLY A 118 -21.41 -6.10 -36.04
CA GLY A 118 -21.17 -4.79 -35.42
C GLY A 118 -21.13 -4.79 -33.89
N LEU A 119 -20.71 -3.66 -33.30
CA LEU A 119 -20.71 -3.44 -31.85
C LEU A 119 -22.13 -3.12 -31.36
N LYS A 120 -22.61 -3.84 -30.34
CA LYS A 120 -23.87 -3.51 -29.66
C LYS A 120 -23.59 -2.49 -28.56
N LEU A 121 -23.92 -1.23 -28.80
CA LEU A 121 -24.00 -0.26 -27.72
C LEU A 121 -25.16 -0.60 -26.76
N PRO A 122 -25.02 -0.31 -25.46
CA PRO A 122 -26.16 -0.21 -24.56
C PRO A 122 -27.21 0.77 -25.11
N ASN A 123 -28.43 0.77 -24.59
CA ASN A 123 -29.43 1.79 -24.96
C ASN A 123 -28.84 3.20 -24.76
N ASP A 124 -29.17 4.16 -25.63
CA ASP A 124 -28.65 5.55 -25.58
C ASP A 124 -28.72 6.18 -24.18
N ARG A 125 -29.73 5.83 -23.37
CA ARG A 125 -29.85 6.31 -21.98
C ARG A 125 -28.75 5.81 -21.03
N PHE A 126 -28.11 4.71 -21.38
CA PHE A 126 -26.94 4.15 -20.69
C PHE A 126 -25.63 4.46 -21.43
N CYS A 127 -25.68 5.24 -22.52
CA CYS A 127 -24.51 5.73 -23.20
C CYS A 127 -24.26 7.20 -22.79
N GLN A 128 -23.04 7.52 -22.39
CA GLN A 128 -22.63 8.92 -22.16
C GLN A 128 -22.45 9.64 -23.50
N LEU A 129 -23.58 10.02 -24.12
CA LEU A 129 -23.63 10.74 -25.40
C LEU A 129 -23.86 12.24 -25.22
N GLN A 130 -24.17 12.68 -23.99
CA GLN A 130 -24.42 14.07 -23.67
C GLN A 130 -23.13 14.78 -23.22
N GLN A 131 -23.07 16.09 -23.46
CA GLN A 131 -21.94 16.92 -23.06
C GLN A 131 -21.83 16.97 -21.53
N ASN A 132 -20.67 16.61 -20.97
CA ASN A 132 -20.46 16.60 -19.51
C ASN A 132 -20.43 18.02 -18.91
N PHE A 133 -20.19 19.06 -19.72
CA PHE A 133 -20.13 20.46 -19.31
C PHE A 133 -20.67 21.35 -20.42
N HIS A 134 -21.48 22.36 -20.08
CA HIS A 134 -21.96 23.40 -20.99
C HIS A 134 -20.90 24.47 -21.26
#